data_AF-D4JSZ5-F1
#
_entry.id   AF-D4JSZ5-F1
#
_cell.length_a   1.000
_cell.length_b   1.000
_cell.length_c   1.000
_cell.angle_alpha   90.00
_cell.angle_beta   90.00
_cell.angle_gamma   90.00
#
_symmetry.space_group_name_H-M   'P 1'
#
loop_
_entity.id
_entity.type
_entity.pdbx_description
1 polymer ?
#
loop_
_entity_poly.entity_id
_entity_poly.type
_entity_poly.pdbx_seq_one_letter_code
_entity_poly.pdbx_strand_id
1 'polypeptide(L)'
;MAYYRKLYDRDELPSRAKLVYIYLYDRCDKERKAWPSVKTIAKELSISDKTVRRAIKDLEKAGLIRKEYAKRKNGSFTSNRYFLL
;
A
#
# COMPACT_ATOMS: atom_id res chain seq x y z
N MET A 1 -19.01 11.02 0.50
CA MET A 1 -17.90 10.91 -0.48
C MET A 1 -16.83 12.00 -0.24
N ALA A 2 -16.08 11.94 0.88
CA ALA A 2 -15.05 12.93 1.21
C ALA A 2 -13.71 12.32 1.64
N TYR A 3 -13.59 10.99 1.66
CA TYR A 3 -12.44 10.30 2.22
C TYR A 3 -11.15 10.56 1.43
N TYR A 4 -11.21 10.48 0.10
CA TYR A 4 -10.03 10.69 -0.74
C TYR A 4 -9.68 12.17 -0.94
N ARG A 5 -10.43 13.13 -0.39
CA ARG A 5 -10.13 14.56 -0.58
C ARG A 5 -8.74 14.90 -0.07
N LYS A 6 -8.41 14.46 1.15
CA LYS A 6 -7.07 14.58 1.74
C LYS A 6 -5.96 13.87 0.94
N LEU A 7 -6.30 12.84 0.18
CA LEU A 7 -5.35 12.14 -0.70
C LEU A 7 -5.14 12.91 -2.00
N TYR A 8 -6.19 13.51 -2.54
CA TYR A 8 -6.13 14.31 -3.77
C TYR A 8 -5.41 15.63 -3.54
N ASP A 9 -5.63 16.29 -2.39
CA ASP A 9 -5.01 17.56 -1.99
C ASP A 9 -3.49 17.45 -1.77
N ARG A 10 -2.93 16.23 -1.73
CA ARG A 10 -1.47 16.00 -1.70
C ARG A 10 -0.90 15.95 -3.11
N ASP A 11 -0.59 17.13 -3.64
CA ASP A 11 -0.01 17.30 -4.97
C ASP A 11 1.41 16.72 -5.09
N GLU A 12 2.13 16.63 -3.96
CA GLU A 12 3.45 16.03 -3.90
C GLU A 12 3.44 14.51 -4.09
N LEU A 13 2.27 13.87 -3.96
CA LEU A 13 2.15 12.42 -4.05
C LEU A 13 1.97 11.96 -5.51
N PRO A 14 2.88 11.14 -6.06
CA PRO A 14 2.75 10.64 -7.42
C PRO A 14 1.45 9.85 -7.64
N SER A 15 0.89 9.88 -8.86
CA SER A 15 -0.36 9.16 -9.18
C SER A 15 -0.30 7.66 -8.87
N ARG A 16 0.88 7.03 -9.05
CA ARG A 16 1.12 5.62 -8.67
C ARG A 16 0.88 5.34 -7.18
N ALA A 17 1.19 6.30 -6.31
CA ALA A 17 1.03 6.18 -4.88
C ALA A 17 -0.42 6.40 -4.46
N LYS A 18 -1.10 7.40 -5.05
CA LYS A 18 -2.55 7.60 -4.88
C LYS A 18 -3.32 6.33 -5.25
N LEU A 19 -3.02 5.74 -6.42
CA LEU A 19 -3.65 4.50 -6.89
C LEU A 19 -3.45 3.32 -5.92
N VAL A 20 -2.21 3.08 -5.48
CA VAL A 20 -1.90 1.98 -4.55
C VAL A 20 -2.53 2.21 -3.18
N TYR A 21 -2.62 3.45 -2.70
CA TYR A 21 -3.29 3.77 -1.44
C TYR A 21 -4.77 3.42 -1.47
N ILE A 22 -5.48 3.83 -2.54
CA ILE A 22 -6.89 3.50 -2.74
C ILE A 22 -7.08 1.98 -2.75
N TYR A 23 -6.25 1.27 -3.50
CA TYR A 23 -6.28 -0.19 -3.55
C TYR A 23 -6.11 -0.87 -2.19
N LEU A 24 -5.18 -0.38 -1.37
CA LEU A 24 -4.93 -0.90 -0.03
C LEU A 24 -6.07 -0.58 0.92
N TYR A 25 -6.66 0.61 0.81
CA TYR A 25 -7.82 1.03 1.58
C TYR A 25 -9.03 0.14 1.29
N ASP A 26 -9.33 -0.15 0.03
CA ASP A 26 -10.47 -0.99 -0.35
C ASP A 26 -10.34 -2.43 0.13
N ARG A 27 -9.11 -2.88 0.44
CA ARG A 27 -8.79 -4.24 0.89
C ARG A 27 -8.38 -4.31 2.37
N CYS A 28 -8.45 -3.21 3.11
CA CYS A 28 -8.09 -3.23 4.52
C CYS A 28 -9.23 -3.78 5.38
N ASP A 29 -8.87 -4.44 6.47
CA ASP A 29 -9.82 -4.84 7.50
C ASP A 29 -10.26 -3.66 8.40
N LYS A 30 -11.06 -3.95 9.43
CA LYS A 30 -11.52 -2.97 10.41
C LYS A 30 -10.38 -2.30 11.20
N GLU A 31 -9.21 -2.94 11.24
CA GLU A 31 -8.01 -2.43 11.91
C GLU A 31 -7.06 -1.71 10.93
N ARG A 32 -7.54 -1.39 9.71
CA ARG A 32 -6.77 -0.75 8.64
C ARG A 32 -5.56 -1.55 8.17
N LYS A 33 -5.63 -2.87 8.24
CA LYS A 33 -4.56 -3.79 7.81
C LYS A 33 -4.92 -4.41 6.46
N ALA A 34 -3.96 -4.42 5.55
CA ALA A 34 -4.05 -5.11 4.27
C ALA A 34 -2.81 -6.01 4.08
N TRP A 35 -2.98 -7.21 3.54
CA TRP A 35 -1.89 -8.18 3.31
C TRP A 35 -1.68 -8.67 1.86
N PRO A 36 -1.95 -7.86 0.82
CA PRO A 36 -1.67 -8.28 -0.56
C PRO A 36 -0.16 -8.37 -0.80
N SER A 37 0.26 -9.33 -1.63
CA SER A 37 1.67 -9.37 -2.08
C SER A 37 1.93 -8.24 -3.09
N VAL A 38 3.20 -7.85 -3.28
CA VAL A 38 3.56 -6.87 -4.35
C VAL A 38 3.09 -7.37 -5.72
N LYS A 39 3.22 -8.66 -5.99
CA LYS A 39 2.77 -9.29 -7.24
C LYS A 39 1.25 -9.22 -7.41
N THR A 40 0.50 -9.38 -6.31
CA THR A 40 -0.96 -9.27 -6.30
C THR A 40 -1.40 -7.86 -6.66
N ILE A 41 -0.81 -6.86 -5.99
CA ILE A 41 -1.08 -5.43 -6.28
C ILE A 41 -0.76 -5.13 -7.74
N ALA A 42 0.42 -5.56 -8.22
CA ALA A 42 0.88 -5.35 -9.58
C ALA A 42 -0.09 -5.93 -10.62
N LYS A 43 -0.51 -7.18 -10.42
CA LYS A 43 -1.46 -7.87 -11.29
C LYS A 43 -2.82 -7.16 -11.34
N GLU A 44 -3.38 -6.85 -10.18
CA GLU A 44 -4.74 -6.29 -10.10
C GLU A 44 -4.81 -4.82 -10.55
N LEU A 45 -3.74 -4.05 -10.34
CA LEU A 45 -3.65 -2.67 -10.82
C LEU A 45 -3.03 -2.55 -12.22
N SER A 46 -2.62 -3.66 -12.84
CA SER A 46 -1.96 -3.69 -14.15
C SER A 46 -0.75 -2.76 -14.25
N ILE A 47 0.06 -2.69 -13.19
CA ILE A 47 1.32 -1.94 -13.12
C ILE A 47 2.46 -2.86 -12.73
N SER A 48 3.70 -2.51 -13.09
CA SER A 48 4.85 -3.37 -12.78
C SER A 48 5.14 -3.45 -11.28
N ASP A 49 5.68 -4.60 -10.82
CA ASP A 49 6.19 -4.79 -9.46
C ASP A 49 7.13 -3.65 -9.01
N LYS A 50 7.96 -3.13 -9.93
CA LYS A 50 8.84 -1.99 -9.68
C LYS A 50 8.05 -0.72 -9.36
N THR A 51 6.96 -0.48 -10.09
CA THR A 51 6.07 0.68 -9.85
C THR A 51 5.34 0.56 -8.53
N VAL A 52 4.83 -0.64 -8.20
CA VAL A 52 4.22 -0.92 -6.88
C VAL A 52 5.21 -0.66 -5.75
N ARG A 53 6.44 -1.17 -5.85
CA ARG A 53 7.48 -0.95 -4.83
C ARG A 53 7.82 0.54 -4.67
N ARG A 54 7.88 1.30 -5.76
CA ARG A 54 8.09 2.76 -5.70
C ARG A 54 6.90 3.46 -5.04
N ALA A 55 5.68 3.12 -5.43
CA ALA A 55 4.46 3.66 -4.84
C ALA A 55 4.38 3.40 -3.33
N ILE A 56 4.68 2.18 -2.88
CA ILE A 56 4.75 1.84 -1.45
C ILE A 56 5.78 2.71 -0.73
N LYS A 57 6.99 2.88 -1.29
CA LYS A 57 8.02 3.76 -0.71
C LYS A 57 7.56 5.21 -0.63
N ASP A 58 6.87 5.71 -1.66
CA ASP A 58 6.35 7.08 -1.67
C ASP A 58 5.27 7.25 -0.57
N LEU A 59 4.41 6.25 -0.38
CA LEU A 59 3.39 6.24 0.68
C LEU A 59 3.99 6.15 2.09
N GLU A 60 5.04 5.34 2.28
CA GLU A 60 5.78 5.26 3.55
C GLU A 60 6.46 6.60 3.87
N LYS A 61 7.11 7.23 2.88
CA LYS A 61 7.71 8.57 3.03
C LYS A 61 6.69 9.65 3.37
N ALA A 62 5.49 9.57 2.77
CA ALA A 62 4.40 10.48 3.03
C ALA A 62 3.70 10.24 4.39
N GLY A 63 4.09 9.20 5.13
CA GLY A 63 3.49 8.83 6.41
C GLY A 63 2.04 8.33 6.28
N LEU A 64 1.65 7.81 5.11
CA LEU A 64 0.29 7.34 4.84
C LEU A 64 0.11 5.85 5.11
N ILE A 65 1.20 5.08 5.00
CA ILE A 65 1.21 3.67 5.33
C ILE A 65 2.45 3.31 6.14
N ARG A 66 2.35 2.23 6.90
CA ARG A 66 3.49 1.50 7.45
C ARG A 66 3.51 0.10 6.85
N LYS A 67 4.65 -0.33 6.32
CA LYS A 67 4.84 -1.71 5.86
C LYS A 67 5.59 -2.52 6.92
N GLU A 68 5.09 -3.72 7.21
CA GLU A 68 5.80 -4.69 8.03
C GLU A 68 6.06 -5.98 7.24
N TYR A 69 7.26 -6.52 7.42
CA TYR A 69 7.57 -7.87 6.99
C TYR A 69 7.09 -8.81 8.08
N ALA A 70 6.01 -9.55 7.82
CA ALA A 70 5.69 -10.67 8.69
C ALA A 70 6.78 -11.75 8.48
N LYS A 71 7.42 -12.18 9.56
CA LYS A 71 8.32 -13.33 9.58
C LYS A 71 7.64 -14.45 10.37
N ARG A 72 7.59 -15.66 9.82
CA ARG A 72 7.21 -16.84 10.61
C ARG A 72 8.34 -17.25 11.54
N LYS A 73 8.03 -17.99 12.60
CA LYS A 73 9.01 -18.60 13.52
C LYS A 73 10.06 -19.47 12.82
N ASN A 74 9.74 -20.00 11.63
CA ASN A 74 10.64 -20.81 10.81
C ASN A 74 11.54 -19.98 9.86
N GLY A 75 11.60 -18.66 10.01
CA GLY A 75 12.46 -17.78 9.19
C GLY A 75 11.91 -17.45 7.80
N SER A 76 10.80 -18.05 7.36
CA SER A 76 10.17 -17.69 6.09
C SER A 76 9.46 -16.34 6.18
N PHE A 77 9.64 -15.51 5.15
CA PHE A 77 8.89 -14.26 5.01
C PHE A 77 7.43 -14.60 4.68
N THR A 78 6.51 -14.17 5.53
CA THR A 78 5.08 -14.11 5.19
C THR A 78 4.80 -12.88 4.34
N SER A 79 3.59 -12.84 3.75
CA SER A 79 3.13 -11.71 2.93
C SER A 79 3.37 -10.36 3.64
N ASN A 80 3.60 -9.32 2.84
CA ASN A 80 3.73 -7.96 3.39
C ASN A 80 2.43 -7.60 4.10
N ARG A 81 2.53 -6.98 5.29
CA ARG A 81 1.41 -6.34 5.95
C ARG A 81 1.55 -4.84 5.78
N TYR A 82 0.49 -4.18 5.34
CA TYR A 82 0.40 -2.74 5.23
C TYR A 82 -0.64 -2.24 6.23
N PHE A 83 -0.29 -1.20 6.96
CA PHE A 83 -1.15 -0.54 7.92
C PHE A 83 -1.40 0.87 7.40
N LEU A 84 -2.65 1.25 7.20
CA LEU A 84 -3.01 2.63 6.80
C LEU A 84 -3.02 3.51 8.04
N LEU A 85 -2.35 4.66 7.96
CA LEU A 85 -2.21 5.64 9.04
C LEU A 85 -3.29 6.73 8.93
#